data_AF-A0A367ITF5-F1
#
_entry.id   AF-A0A367ITF5-F1
#
_cell.length_a   1.000
_cell.length_b   1.000
_cell.length_c   1.000
_cell.angle_alpha   90.00
_cell.angle_beta   90.00
_cell.angle_gamma   90.00
#
_symmetry.space_group_name_H-M   'P 1'
#
loop_
_entity.id
_entity.type
_entity.pdbx_description
1 polymer ?
#
loop_
_entity_poly.entity_id
_entity_poly.type
_entity_poly.pdbx_seq_one_letter_code
_entity_poly.pdbx_strand_id
1 'polypeptide(L)'
;MQALQFICDQVQDLPVTERKATFNDLLATLQQLTVERILSHDLPTDAEHDYARFSLEVRSRYLHTASIRVLHDPRYRRRSTKYPLAPFLPRSFTWIWRMHCSQGVDENQLIRTRFASYFGQLFEVTSLYLESNLDGTFEECVREALVSGNAQDLLVLCLAAGRPVEVEEMCMMVYEAGEQFRAYLDTMQTDPTPQQELRMQHDNELRQQRLLQRQQEQEQVGGNDVVDEIEEDMIPDWLIPDRYKVHKDTVLRLKLMNDLFNKGWRWFTVPKSSHPHLVNSV
;
A
#
# COMPACT_ATOMS: atom_id res chain seq x y z
N MET A 1 -18.27 -1.12 16.58
CA MET A 1 -18.73 -0.38 17.77
C MET A 1 -18.00 -0.65 19.10
N GLN A 2 -17.98 -1.87 19.64
CA GLN A 2 -17.43 -2.11 21.00
C GLN A 2 -15.89 -2.11 21.08
N ALA A 3 -15.18 -2.41 20.00
CA ALA A 3 -13.74 -2.67 20.06
C ALA A 3 -12.86 -1.46 20.48
N LEU A 4 -13.01 -0.29 19.84
CA LEU A 4 -12.20 0.88 20.21
C LEU A 4 -12.52 1.35 21.64
N GLN A 5 -13.80 1.31 22.02
CA GLN A 5 -14.22 1.65 23.39
C GLN A 5 -13.64 0.66 24.39
N PHE A 6 -13.73 -0.65 24.11
CA PHE A 6 -13.13 -1.70 24.92
C PHE A 6 -11.63 -1.49 25.12
N ILE A 7 -10.88 -1.16 24.05
CA ILE A 7 -9.45 -0.81 24.16
C ILE A 7 -9.26 0.40 25.09
N CYS A 8 -10.08 1.45 24.94
CA CYS A 8 -9.98 2.63 25.80
C CYS A 8 -10.27 2.30 27.27
N ASP A 9 -11.27 1.47 27.55
CA ASP A 9 -11.66 1.06 28.89
C ASP A 9 -10.54 0.23 29.54
N GLN A 10 -10.00 -0.76 28.83
CA GLN A 10 -8.86 -1.56 29.30
C GLN A 10 -7.63 -0.70 29.62
N VAL A 11 -7.37 0.33 28.80
CA VAL A 11 -6.23 1.23 29.00
C VAL A 11 -6.45 2.20 30.16
N GLN A 12 -7.69 2.58 30.46
CA GLN A 12 -7.98 3.50 31.57
C GLN A 12 -7.66 2.90 32.93
N ASP A 13 -7.80 1.58 33.08
CA ASP A 13 -7.53 0.85 34.32
C ASP A 13 -6.02 0.66 34.59
N LEU A 14 -5.15 0.96 33.62
CA LEU A 14 -3.70 0.80 33.73
C LEU A 14 -3.00 2.03 34.36
N PRO A 15 -1.80 1.83 34.94
CA PRO A 15 -0.93 2.93 35.36
C PRO A 15 -0.64 3.90 34.20
N VAL A 16 -0.61 5.22 34.47
CA VAL A 16 -0.43 6.28 33.45
C VAL A 16 0.81 6.08 32.57
N THR A 17 1.86 5.48 33.13
CA THR A 17 3.12 5.16 32.44
C THR A 17 2.95 4.12 31.33
N GLU A 18 2.00 3.20 31.48
CA GLU A 18 1.79 2.06 30.56
C GLU A 18 0.71 2.35 29.51
N ARG A 19 -0.24 3.23 29.84
CA ARG A 19 -1.44 3.49 29.01
C ARG A 19 -1.15 3.68 27.52
N LYS A 20 -0.16 4.50 27.19
CA LYS A 20 0.14 4.84 25.79
C LYS A 20 0.71 3.66 25.01
N ALA A 21 1.63 2.91 25.62
CA ALA A 21 2.23 1.74 25.00
C ALA A 21 1.16 0.69 24.73
N THR A 22 0.39 0.34 25.77
CA THR A 22 -0.69 -0.65 25.65
C THR A 22 -1.77 -0.22 24.66
N PHE A 23 -2.14 1.06 24.62
CA PHE A 23 -3.12 1.56 23.64
C PHE A 23 -2.63 1.37 22.20
N ASN A 24 -1.36 1.66 21.92
CA ASN A 24 -0.79 1.45 20.58
C ASN A 24 -0.75 -0.04 20.24
N ASP A 25 -0.32 -0.90 21.16
CA ASP A 25 -0.21 -2.34 20.95
C ASP A 25 -1.58 -2.97 20.66
N LEU A 26 -2.61 -2.58 21.42
CA LEU A 26 -3.98 -3.06 21.21
C LEU A 26 -4.57 -2.55 19.89
N LEU A 27 -4.29 -1.30 19.50
CA LEU A 27 -4.71 -0.78 18.20
C LEU A 27 -4.00 -1.50 17.04
N ALA A 28 -2.69 -1.73 17.15
CA ALA A 28 -1.92 -2.47 16.16
C ALA A 28 -2.43 -3.91 16.03
N THR A 29 -2.67 -4.57 17.16
CA THR A 29 -3.27 -5.92 17.20
C THR A 29 -4.64 -5.94 16.52
N LEU A 30 -5.49 -4.94 16.78
CA LEU A 30 -6.80 -4.84 16.15
C LEU A 30 -6.71 -4.69 14.62
N GLN A 31 -5.75 -3.88 14.14
CA GLN A 31 -5.50 -3.74 12.71
C GLN A 31 -5.00 -5.05 12.09
N GLN A 32 -4.06 -5.72 12.76
CA GLN A 32 -3.51 -7.00 12.31
C GLN A 32 -4.59 -8.07 12.22
N LEU A 33 -5.38 -8.28 13.28
CA LEU A 33 -6.47 -9.26 13.31
C LEU A 33 -7.51 -9.00 12.22
N THR A 34 -7.80 -7.73 11.95
CA THR A 34 -8.72 -7.34 10.87
C THR A 34 -8.17 -7.77 9.51
N VAL A 35 -6.89 -7.49 9.23
CA VAL A 35 -6.25 -7.86 7.98
C VAL A 35 -6.13 -9.37 7.82
N GLU A 36 -5.66 -10.09 8.85
CA GLU A 36 -5.56 -11.55 8.85
C GLU A 36 -6.92 -12.17 8.53
N ARG A 37 -7.99 -11.61 9.09
CA ARG A 37 -9.34 -12.08 8.81
C ARG A 37 -9.79 -11.77 7.39
N ILE A 38 -9.50 -10.58 6.85
CA ILE A 38 -9.76 -10.23 5.44
C ILE A 38 -9.04 -11.19 4.49
N LEU A 39 -7.82 -11.61 4.83
CA LEU A 39 -6.98 -12.49 3.99
C LEU A 39 -7.26 -13.99 4.19
N SER A 40 -8.07 -14.37 5.18
CA SER A 40 -8.38 -15.78 5.48
C SER A 40 -9.20 -16.46 4.37
N HIS A 41 -8.99 -17.76 4.13
CA HIS A 41 -9.72 -18.50 3.09
C HIS A 41 -11.19 -18.76 3.45
N ASP A 42 -11.53 -18.79 4.74
CA ASP A 42 -12.83 -19.14 5.29
C ASP A 42 -13.71 -17.91 5.61
N LEU A 43 -13.28 -16.71 5.21
CA LEU A 43 -14.12 -15.53 5.38
C LEU A 43 -15.42 -15.70 4.58
N PRO A 44 -16.59 -15.48 5.20
CA PRO A 44 -17.85 -15.44 4.46
C PRO A 44 -17.82 -14.39 3.37
N THR A 45 -18.47 -14.66 2.25
CA THR A 45 -18.71 -13.69 1.18
C THR A 45 -19.37 -12.42 1.73
N ASP A 46 -19.00 -11.26 1.21
CA ASP A 46 -19.46 -9.92 1.60
C ASP A 46 -19.03 -9.43 2.98
N ALA A 47 -18.42 -10.28 3.82
CA ALA A 47 -17.95 -9.86 5.14
C ALA A 47 -16.87 -8.77 5.07
N GLU A 48 -16.14 -8.67 3.96
CA GLU A 48 -15.16 -7.60 3.73
C GLU A 48 -15.76 -6.20 3.82
N HIS A 49 -17.04 -6.04 3.48
CA HIS A 49 -17.77 -4.78 3.62
C HIS A 49 -18.04 -4.44 5.09
N ASP A 50 -18.34 -5.45 5.92
CA ASP A 50 -18.54 -5.26 7.35
C ASP A 50 -17.23 -4.91 8.06
N TYR A 51 -16.11 -5.55 7.65
CA TYR A 51 -14.78 -5.19 8.13
C TYR A 51 -14.35 -3.79 7.66
N ALA A 52 -14.62 -3.40 6.42
CA ALA A 52 -14.35 -2.05 5.95
C ALA A 52 -15.15 -1.01 6.75
N ARG A 53 -16.45 -1.24 6.95
CA ARG A 53 -17.31 -0.39 7.78
C ARG A 53 -16.79 -0.30 9.22
N PHE A 54 -16.37 -1.42 9.79
CA PHE A 54 -15.76 -1.48 11.11
C PHE A 54 -14.49 -0.60 11.18
N SER A 55 -13.58 -0.75 10.22
CA SER A 55 -12.33 0.02 10.14
C SER A 55 -12.59 1.52 9.97
N LEU A 56 -13.54 1.91 9.10
CA LEU A 56 -13.96 3.29 8.91
C LEU A 56 -14.61 3.87 10.17
N GLU A 57 -15.41 3.08 10.89
CA GLU A 57 -16.02 3.50 12.15
C GLU A 57 -14.96 3.74 13.24
N VAL A 58 -14.01 2.81 13.41
CA VAL A 58 -12.90 2.96 14.36
C VAL A 58 -12.09 4.21 14.02
N ARG A 59 -11.74 4.41 12.74
CA ARG A 59 -11.03 5.58 12.26
C ARG A 59 -11.82 6.87 12.55
N SER A 60 -13.10 6.90 12.21
CA SER A 60 -13.96 8.06 12.43
C SER A 60 -14.05 8.44 13.90
N ARG A 61 -14.30 7.48 14.80
CA ARG A 61 -14.36 7.73 16.25
C ARG A 61 -13.03 8.25 16.79
N TYR A 62 -11.92 7.64 16.39
CA TYR A 62 -10.58 8.10 16.76
C TYR A 62 -10.34 9.56 16.33
N LEU A 63 -10.68 9.91 15.09
CA LEU A 63 -10.51 11.26 14.53
C LEU A 63 -11.41 12.30 15.19
N HIS A 64 -12.62 11.93 15.64
CA HIS A 64 -13.56 12.87 16.25
C HIS A 64 -13.51 12.94 17.78
N THR A 65 -12.74 12.06 18.44
CA THR A 65 -12.69 11.99 19.91
C THR A 65 -11.31 12.37 20.46
N ALA A 66 -11.18 13.59 20.98
CA ALA A 66 -9.89 14.12 21.45
C ALA A 66 -9.27 13.31 22.60
N SER A 67 -10.09 12.82 23.54
CA SER A 67 -9.62 12.00 24.66
C SER A 67 -8.96 10.69 24.22
N ILE A 68 -9.47 10.06 23.15
CA ILE A 68 -8.86 8.87 22.55
C ILE A 68 -7.49 9.20 21.94
N ARG A 69 -7.38 10.32 21.19
CA ARG A 69 -6.11 10.71 20.54
C ARG A 69 -4.99 11.02 21.52
N VAL A 70 -5.31 11.43 22.75
CA VAL A 70 -4.31 11.70 23.81
C VAL A 70 -3.69 10.41 24.33
N LEU A 71 -4.39 9.27 24.22
CA LEU A 71 -3.85 7.94 24.57
C LEU A 71 -2.82 7.44 23.56
N HIS A 72 -2.82 7.96 22.34
CA HIS A 72 -1.85 7.56 21.32
C HIS A 72 -0.48 8.20 21.55
N ASP A 73 0.60 7.43 21.40
CA ASP A 73 1.95 7.96 21.64
C ASP A 73 2.28 9.09 20.63
N PRO A 74 2.72 10.27 21.11
CA PRO A 74 3.16 11.38 20.27
C PRO A 74 4.25 11.04 19.25
N ARG A 75 5.05 9.99 19.44
CA ARG A 75 6.08 9.54 18.49
C ARG A 75 5.51 9.07 17.16
N TYR A 76 4.23 8.66 17.15
CA TYR A 76 3.49 8.33 15.92
C TYR A 76 2.80 9.55 15.30
N ARG A 77 3.13 10.76 15.74
CA ARG A 77 2.81 12.01 15.03
C ARG A 77 3.85 12.23 13.94
N ARG A 78 3.42 12.66 12.75
CA ARG A 78 4.37 13.23 11.79
C ARG A 78 4.88 14.56 12.34
N ARG A 79 6.13 14.90 12.03
CA ARG A 79 6.74 16.21 12.38
C ARG A 79 5.91 17.40 11.86
N SER A 80 5.14 17.21 10.79
CA SER A 80 4.33 18.22 10.12
C SER A 80 2.84 18.25 10.51
N THR A 81 2.33 17.26 11.26
CA THR A 81 0.92 17.22 11.66
C THR A 81 0.78 17.30 13.17
N LYS A 82 -0.12 18.18 13.65
CA LYS A 82 -0.44 18.31 15.09
C LYS A 82 -1.11 17.03 15.67
N TYR A 83 -1.50 16.08 14.83
CA TYR A 83 -2.28 14.90 15.18
C TYR A 83 -1.55 13.58 14.84
N PRO A 84 -1.71 12.53 15.67
CA PRO A 84 -1.20 11.18 15.41
C PRO A 84 -1.83 10.54 14.16
N LEU A 85 -1.11 9.60 13.54
CA LEU A 85 -1.64 8.81 12.41
C LEU A 85 -2.89 8.03 12.86
N ALA A 86 -3.98 8.20 12.11
CA ALA A 86 -5.22 7.48 12.40
C ALA A 86 -5.06 5.98 12.12
N PRO A 87 -5.75 5.10 12.86
CA PRO A 87 -5.74 3.67 12.57
C PRO A 87 -6.45 3.39 11.23
N PHE A 88 -6.13 2.24 10.66
CA PHE A 88 -6.71 1.73 9.41
C PHE A 88 -6.49 2.59 8.16
N LEU A 89 -5.54 3.53 8.11
CA LEU A 89 -5.28 4.31 6.89
C LEU A 89 -4.90 3.42 5.69
N PRO A 90 -5.25 3.78 4.44
CA PRO A 90 -4.88 2.99 3.27
C PRO A 90 -3.37 2.71 3.19
N ARG A 91 -2.53 3.71 3.51
CA ARG A 91 -1.08 3.55 3.60
C ARG A 91 -0.61 2.37 4.46
N SER A 92 -1.35 2.01 5.51
CA SER A 92 -1.00 0.87 6.38
C SER A 92 -1.09 -0.49 5.66
N PHE A 93 -1.79 -0.54 4.52
CA PHE A 93 -2.09 -1.78 3.80
C PHE A 93 -1.58 -1.78 2.35
N THR A 94 -0.96 -0.69 1.89
CA THR A 94 -0.43 -0.58 0.52
C THR A 94 0.59 -1.65 0.17
N TRP A 95 1.35 -2.14 1.14
CA TRP A 95 2.28 -3.26 0.93
C TRP A 95 1.55 -4.55 0.53
N ILE A 96 0.36 -4.82 1.09
CA ILE A 96 -0.49 -5.96 0.73
C ILE A 96 -0.99 -5.80 -0.70
N TRP A 97 -1.40 -4.58 -1.05
CA TRP A 97 -1.81 -4.27 -2.42
C TRP A 97 -0.70 -4.53 -3.44
N ARG A 98 0.53 -4.04 -3.16
CA ARG A 98 1.70 -4.27 -4.00
C ARG A 98 2.00 -5.78 -4.15
N MET A 99 1.95 -6.53 -3.05
CA MET A 99 2.09 -7.99 -3.07
C MET A 99 1.02 -8.69 -3.91
N HIS A 100 -0.23 -8.24 -3.84
CA HIS A 100 -1.30 -8.81 -4.66
C HIS A 100 -1.17 -8.45 -6.14
N CYS A 101 -0.66 -7.25 -6.45
CA CYS A 101 -0.34 -6.85 -7.82
C CYS A 101 0.81 -7.68 -8.41
N SER A 102 1.82 -8.06 -7.62
CA SER A 102 2.94 -8.88 -8.09
C SER A 102 2.62 -10.37 -8.24
N GLN A 103 1.56 -10.86 -7.59
CA GLN A 103 1.14 -12.26 -7.65
C GLN A 103 0.36 -12.57 -8.95
N GLY A 104 0.83 -13.53 -9.74
CA GLY A 104 0.19 -14.02 -10.96
C GLY A 104 -1.22 -14.61 -10.76
N VAL A 105 -1.91 -14.94 -11.85
CA VAL A 105 -3.39 -14.99 -11.90
C VAL A 105 -4.06 -16.05 -10.99
N ASP A 106 -3.47 -17.20 -10.66
CA ASP A 106 -4.31 -18.38 -10.39
C ASP A 106 -4.61 -18.79 -8.93
N GLU A 107 -3.74 -18.62 -7.93
CA GLU A 107 -3.98 -19.31 -6.63
C GLU A 107 -4.77 -18.52 -5.58
N ASN A 108 -4.81 -17.19 -5.66
CA ASN A 108 -5.41 -16.34 -4.60
C ASN A 108 -6.38 -15.27 -5.12
N GLN A 109 -6.93 -15.43 -6.33
CA GLN A 109 -7.79 -14.42 -6.96
C GLN A 109 -8.95 -13.96 -6.05
N LEU A 110 -9.62 -14.90 -5.37
CA LEU A 110 -10.72 -14.57 -4.44
C LEU A 110 -10.26 -13.68 -3.28
N ILE A 111 -9.09 -13.98 -2.69
CA ILE A 111 -8.52 -13.18 -1.59
C ILE A 111 -8.13 -11.80 -2.12
N ARG A 112 -7.48 -11.72 -3.29
CA ARG A 112 -7.06 -10.44 -3.89
C ARG A 112 -8.25 -9.54 -4.20
N THR A 113 -9.25 -10.06 -4.89
CA THR A 113 -10.46 -9.30 -5.25
C THR A 113 -11.21 -8.83 -4.00
N ARG A 114 -11.34 -9.69 -2.99
CA ARG A 114 -11.93 -9.33 -1.70
C ARG A 114 -11.14 -8.25 -0.97
N PHE A 115 -9.81 -8.39 -0.93
CA PHE A 115 -8.94 -7.39 -0.34
C PHE A 115 -9.06 -6.06 -1.10
N ALA A 116 -9.13 -6.06 -2.43
CA ALA A 116 -9.36 -4.87 -3.25
C ALA A 116 -10.68 -4.16 -2.87
N SER A 117 -11.75 -4.94 -2.62
CA SER A 117 -13.05 -4.44 -2.18
C SER A 117 -12.99 -3.81 -0.77
N TYR A 118 -12.36 -4.49 0.19
CA TYR A 118 -12.11 -3.92 1.53
C TYR A 118 -11.26 -2.65 1.46
N PHE A 119 -10.14 -2.73 0.75
CA PHE A 119 -9.13 -1.69 0.66
C PHE A 119 -9.65 -0.43 -0.04
N GLY A 120 -10.44 -0.59 -1.11
CA GLY A 120 -11.08 0.51 -1.84
C GLY A 120 -11.98 1.36 -0.94
N GLN A 121 -12.81 0.71 -0.10
CA GLN A 121 -13.69 1.42 0.84
C GLN A 121 -12.91 2.28 1.86
N LEU A 122 -11.67 1.92 2.19
CA LEU A 122 -10.85 2.70 3.12
C LEU A 122 -10.46 4.09 2.61
N PHE A 123 -10.61 4.36 1.31
CA PHE A 123 -10.35 5.64 0.66
C PHE A 123 -11.50 6.65 0.78
N GLU A 124 -12.67 6.27 1.32
CA GLU A 124 -13.85 7.14 1.47
C GLU A 124 -13.57 8.38 2.36
N VAL A 125 -12.60 8.32 3.29
CA VAL A 125 -12.45 9.31 4.38
C VAL A 125 -11.06 9.99 4.43
N THR A 126 -10.20 9.87 3.43
CA THR A 126 -8.82 10.41 3.51
C THR A 126 -8.68 11.93 3.32
N SER A 127 -9.76 12.69 3.17
CA SER A 127 -9.73 14.11 2.76
C SER A 127 -9.25 15.12 3.81
N LEU A 128 -9.13 14.77 5.10
CA LEU A 128 -8.79 15.74 6.16
C LEU A 128 -7.35 15.63 6.69
N TYR A 129 -6.63 14.57 6.38
CA TYR A 129 -5.25 14.34 6.85
C TYR A 129 -4.37 13.99 5.66
N LEU A 130 -4.25 14.96 4.75
CA LEU A 130 -3.43 14.88 3.54
C LEU A 130 -2.06 14.28 3.84
N GLU A 131 -1.84 13.10 3.27
CA GLU A 131 -0.57 12.40 3.25
C GLU A 131 0.38 13.19 2.35
N SER A 132 1.33 13.91 2.94
CA SER A 132 2.34 14.69 2.21
C SER A 132 3.35 13.84 1.41
N ASN A 133 3.10 12.53 1.27
CA ASN A 133 3.98 11.59 0.59
C ASN A 133 3.13 10.74 -0.36
N LEU A 134 3.62 10.50 -1.57
CA LEU A 134 2.94 9.71 -2.61
C LEU A 134 2.60 8.26 -2.19
N ASP A 135 3.29 7.73 -1.17
CA ASP A 135 3.03 6.40 -0.59
C ASP A 135 1.68 6.30 0.13
N GLY A 136 0.84 5.39 -0.31
CA GLY A 136 -0.48 5.09 0.25
C GLY A 136 -1.63 5.79 -0.45
N THR A 137 -1.34 6.56 -1.50
CA THR A 137 -2.35 7.28 -2.28
C THR A 137 -3.16 6.36 -3.17
N PHE A 138 -4.36 6.79 -3.55
CA PHE A 138 -5.20 6.03 -4.47
C PHE A 138 -4.54 5.93 -5.85
N GLU A 139 -3.94 7.03 -6.29
CA GLU A 139 -3.18 7.19 -7.52
C GLU A 139 -2.01 6.20 -7.61
N GLU A 140 -1.30 5.99 -6.50
CA GLU A 140 -0.27 4.96 -6.43
C GLU A 140 -0.86 3.56 -6.61
N CYS A 141 -1.99 3.27 -5.96
CA CYS A 141 -2.63 1.95 -6.07
C CYS A 141 -3.11 1.66 -7.49
N VAL A 142 -3.66 2.68 -8.19
CA VAL A 142 -4.01 2.61 -9.61
C VAL A 142 -2.79 2.30 -10.47
N ARG A 143 -1.69 3.00 -10.23
CA ARG A 143 -0.43 2.80 -10.97
C ARG A 143 0.10 1.39 -10.82
N GLU A 144 0.18 0.89 -9.60
CA GLU A 144 0.65 -0.47 -9.29
C GLU A 144 -0.18 -1.53 -10.04
N ALA A 145 -1.50 -1.39 -10.07
CA ALA A 145 -2.37 -2.35 -10.73
C ALA A 145 -2.31 -2.28 -12.27
N LEU A 146 -2.19 -1.08 -12.84
CA LEU A 146 -2.04 -0.91 -14.29
C LEU A 146 -0.73 -1.50 -14.81
N VAL A 147 0.37 -1.24 -14.10
CA VAL A 147 1.70 -1.75 -14.45
C VAL A 147 1.75 -3.28 -14.36
N SER A 148 1.18 -3.85 -13.29
CA SER A 148 1.12 -5.31 -13.08
C SER A 148 0.12 -6.04 -13.96
N GLY A 149 -0.75 -5.33 -14.67
CA GLY A 149 -1.79 -5.93 -15.50
C GLY A 149 -3.01 -6.43 -14.73
N ASN A 150 -3.15 -6.06 -13.45
CA ASN A 150 -4.25 -6.49 -12.60
C ASN A 150 -5.52 -5.63 -12.80
N ALA A 151 -6.10 -5.71 -14.01
CA ALA A 151 -7.27 -4.92 -14.40
C ALA A 151 -8.53 -5.25 -13.57
N GLN A 152 -8.70 -6.52 -13.15
CA GLN A 152 -9.88 -6.93 -12.39
C GLN A 152 -9.89 -6.30 -11.00
N ASP A 153 -8.79 -6.46 -10.24
CA ASP A 153 -8.74 -5.96 -8.88
C ASP A 153 -8.70 -4.42 -8.86
N LEU A 154 -8.12 -3.80 -9.91
CA LEU A 154 -8.22 -2.35 -10.12
C LEU A 154 -9.67 -1.87 -10.26
N LEU A 155 -10.46 -2.53 -11.11
CA LEU A 155 -11.88 -2.19 -11.28
C LEU A 155 -12.64 -2.29 -9.94
N VAL A 156 -12.39 -3.37 -9.19
CA VAL A 156 -13.00 -3.59 -7.87
C VAL A 156 -12.60 -2.48 -6.89
N LEU A 157 -11.31 -2.13 -6.85
CA LEU A 157 -10.78 -1.06 -6.01
C LEU A 157 -11.48 0.27 -6.31
N CYS A 158 -11.61 0.65 -7.59
CA CYS A 158 -12.26 1.89 -8.01
C CYS A 158 -13.74 1.93 -7.59
N LEU A 159 -14.48 0.84 -7.83
CA LEU A 159 -15.89 0.75 -7.49
C LEU A 159 -16.12 0.81 -5.97
N ALA A 160 -15.27 0.11 -5.20
CA ALA A 160 -15.30 0.14 -3.75
C ALA A 160 -14.95 1.52 -3.17
N ALA A 161 -14.04 2.25 -3.82
CA ALA A 161 -13.66 3.61 -3.44
C ALA A 161 -14.65 4.69 -3.92
N GLY A 162 -15.68 4.32 -4.70
CA GLY A 162 -16.60 5.27 -5.32
C GLY A 162 -15.92 6.22 -6.32
N ARG A 163 -14.82 5.78 -6.95
CA ARG A 163 -14.05 6.55 -7.93
C ARG A 163 -14.43 6.16 -9.35
N PRO A 164 -14.55 7.12 -10.28
CA PRO A 164 -14.80 6.81 -11.69
C PRO A 164 -13.63 6.05 -12.31
N VAL A 165 -13.94 5.22 -13.31
CA VAL A 165 -12.96 4.40 -14.03
C VAL A 165 -12.65 5.06 -15.38
N GLU A 166 -11.91 6.17 -15.32
CA GLU A 166 -11.44 6.93 -16.48
C GLU A 166 -10.10 6.37 -16.96
N VAL A 167 -10.14 5.33 -17.80
CA VAL A 167 -8.95 4.53 -18.16
C VAL A 167 -7.86 5.38 -18.80
N GLU A 168 -8.23 6.33 -19.66
CA GLU A 168 -7.32 7.27 -20.32
C GLU A 168 -6.57 8.13 -19.31
N GLU A 169 -7.29 8.74 -18.35
CA GLU A 169 -6.70 9.58 -17.30
C GLU A 169 -5.78 8.76 -16.39
N MET A 170 -6.21 7.56 -16.02
CA MET A 170 -5.40 6.65 -15.22
C MET A 170 -4.10 6.26 -15.95
N CYS A 171 -4.15 5.97 -17.25
CA CYS A 171 -2.96 5.68 -18.04
C CYS A 171 -2.04 6.89 -18.17
N MET A 172 -2.60 8.09 -18.38
CA MET A 172 -1.84 9.33 -18.46
C MET A 172 -1.08 9.59 -17.16
N MET A 173 -1.73 9.39 -16.02
CA MET A 173 -1.11 9.51 -14.70
C MET A 173 0.10 8.56 -14.52
N VAL A 174 0.01 7.32 -15.01
CA VAL A 174 1.16 6.39 -14.96
C VAL A 174 2.29 6.87 -15.87
N TYR A 175 1.96 7.33 -17.08
CA TYR A 175 2.93 7.83 -18.04
C TYR A 175 3.66 9.06 -17.50
N GLU A 176 2.94 10.06 -16.99
CA GLU A 176 3.51 11.27 -16.39
C GLU A 176 4.42 10.95 -15.20
N ALA A 177 4.04 10.00 -14.35
CA ALA A 177 4.90 9.55 -13.25
C ALA A 177 6.22 8.94 -13.76
N GLY A 178 6.16 8.16 -14.85
CA GLY A 178 7.35 7.61 -15.50
C GLY A 178 8.25 8.68 -16.11
N GLU A 179 7.68 9.69 -16.78
CA GLU A 179 8.42 10.81 -17.35
C GLU A 179 9.04 11.70 -16.27
N GLN A 180 8.32 12.00 -15.19
CA GLN A 180 8.84 12.74 -14.04
C GLN A 180 10.03 12.00 -13.41
N PHE A 181 9.91 10.68 -13.27
CA PHE A 181 10.98 9.87 -12.72
C PHE A 181 12.19 9.79 -13.66
N ARG A 182 11.97 9.67 -14.97
CA ARG A 182 13.04 9.73 -15.99
C ARG A 182 13.78 11.07 -15.93
N ALA A 183 13.04 12.18 -15.93
CA ALA A 183 13.62 13.52 -15.81
C ALA A 183 14.42 13.69 -14.52
N TYR A 184 13.94 13.13 -13.40
CA TYR A 184 14.69 13.11 -12.14
C TYR A 184 16.02 12.34 -12.27
N LEU A 185 16.00 11.14 -12.88
CA LEU A 185 17.23 10.39 -13.12
C LEU A 185 18.20 11.16 -14.02
N ASP A 186 17.72 11.82 -15.05
CA ASP A 186 18.55 12.67 -15.93
C ASP A 186 19.21 13.82 -15.14
N THR A 187 18.51 14.40 -14.16
CA THR A 187 19.11 15.41 -13.25
C THR A 187 20.11 14.84 -12.24
N MET A 188 20.02 13.54 -11.93
CA MET A 188 20.98 12.85 -11.06
C MET A 188 22.22 12.36 -11.82
N GLN A 189 22.14 12.22 -13.14
CA GLN A 189 23.26 11.90 -14.03
C GLN A 189 24.19 13.08 -14.32
N THR A 190 23.98 14.25 -13.71
CA THR A 190 24.99 15.32 -13.72
C THR A 190 26.22 14.87 -12.95
N ASP A 191 27.40 15.19 -13.49
CA ASP A 191 28.70 14.80 -12.91
C ASP A 191 28.69 14.98 -11.38
N PRO A 192 29.06 13.92 -10.62
CA PRO A 192 29.11 13.99 -9.17
C PRO A 192 29.95 15.20 -8.76
N THR A 193 29.47 15.94 -7.75
CA THR A 193 30.30 17.01 -7.20
C THR A 193 31.64 16.43 -6.73
N PRO A 194 32.76 17.18 -6.75
CA PRO A 194 34.07 16.64 -6.32
C PRO A 194 34.06 16.03 -4.91
N GLN A 195 33.15 16.48 -4.05
CA GLN A 195 32.94 15.94 -2.69
C GLN A 195 32.10 14.65 -2.66
N GLN A 196 31.29 14.39 -3.67
CA GLN A 196 30.62 13.11 -3.88
C GLN A 196 31.57 12.10 -4.53
N GLU A 197 32.42 12.52 -5.48
CA GLU A 197 33.46 11.67 -6.07
C GLU A 197 34.42 11.12 -5.02
N LEU A 198 34.91 11.97 -4.11
CA LEU A 198 35.79 11.55 -3.02
C LEU A 198 35.13 10.54 -2.08
N ARG A 199 33.82 10.67 -1.82
CA ARG A 199 33.07 9.70 -1.00
C ARG A 199 32.89 8.37 -1.74
N MET A 200 32.57 8.42 -3.02
CA MET A 200 32.44 7.21 -3.84
C MET A 200 33.76 6.47 -4.01
N GLN A 201 34.88 7.19 -4.16
CA GLN A 201 36.23 6.60 -4.18
C GLN A 201 36.53 5.89 -2.85
N HIS A 202 36.26 6.56 -1.73
CA HIS A 202 36.47 5.98 -0.41
C HIS A 202 35.60 4.74 -0.17
N ASP A 203 34.31 4.78 -0.54
CA ASP A 203 33.41 3.64 -0.40
C ASP A 203 33.81 2.46 -1.31
N ASN A 204 34.27 2.74 -2.54
CA ASN A 204 34.78 1.72 -3.46
C ASN A 204 36.08 1.08 -2.95
N GLU A 205 37.02 1.86 -2.42
CA GLU A 205 38.24 1.35 -1.78
C GLU A 205 37.91 0.44 -0.59
N LEU A 206 36.93 0.84 0.23
CA LEU A 206 36.46 0.04 1.37
C LEU A 206 35.77 -1.25 0.91
N ARG A 207 34.99 -1.21 -0.18
CA ARG A 207 34.36 -2.39 -0.79
C ARG A 207 35.42 -3.35 -1.35
N GLN A 208 36.45 -2.82 -2.00
CA GLN A 208 37.56 -3.62 -2.55
C GLN A 208 38.40 -4.27 -1.44
N GLN A 209 38.66 -3.57 -0.33
CA GLN A 209 39.29 -4.17 0.85
C GLN A 209 38.46 -5.29 1.46
N ARG A 210 37.14 -5.13 1.59
CA ARG A 210 36.26 -6.19 2.11
C ARG A 210 36.22 -7.42 1.21
N LEU A 211 36.26 -7.23 -0.11
CA LEU A 211 36.30 -8.33 -1.08
C LEU A 211 37.62 -9.10 -1.01
N LEU A 212 38.75 -8.40 -0.89
CA LEU A 212 40.06 -9.02 -0.70
C LEU A 212 40.14 -9.78 0.63
N GLN A 213 39.56 -9.23 1.70
CA GLN A 213 39.51 -9.89 3.00
C GLN A 213 38.65 -11.18 2.96
N ARG A 214 37.50 -11.17 2.27
CA ARG A 214 36.71 -12.39 2.05
C ARG A 214 37.42 -13.44 1.20
N GLN A 215 38.16 -13.04 0.16
CA GLN A 215 38.93 -13.99 -0.65
C GLN A 215 40.03 -14.67 0.18
N GLN A 216 40.70 -13.93 1.06
CA GLN A 216 41.69 -14.51 1.98
C GLN A 216 41.05 -15.43 3.02
N GLU A 217 39.82 -15.15 3.47
CA GLU A 217 39.05 -16.03 4.37
C GLU A 217 38.57 -17.30 3.65
N GLN A 218 38.20 -17.22 2.37
CA GLN A 218 37.81 -18.39 1.55
C GLN A 218 39.00 -19.30 1.18
N GLU A 219 40.22 -18.77 1.03
CA GLU A 219 41.42 -19.60 0.79
C GLU A 219 41.87 -20.39 2.03
N GLN A 220 41.43 -20.04 3.24
CA GLN A 220 41.75 -20.78 4.47
C GLN A 220 40.74 -21.86 4.85
N VAL A 221 39.52 -21.83 4.30
CA VAL A 221 38.47 -22.83 4.57
C VAL A 221 38.25 -23.65 3.31
N GLY A 222 39.10 -24.66 3.11
CA GLY A 222 38.91 -25.65 2.04
C GLY A 222 37.58 -26.38 2.22
N GLY A 223 36.62 -26.13 1.34
CA GLY A 223 35.35 -26.83 1.32
C GLY A 223 34.44 -26.33 0.21
N ASN A 224 34.22 -27.17 -0.79
CA ASN A 224 33.13 -27.05 -1.75
C ASN A 224 31.82 -26.72 -1.03
N ASP A 225 31.30 -25.52 -1.27
CA ASP A 225 29.88 -25.31 -1.47
C ASP A 225 29.76 -24.09 -2.39
N VAL A 226 29.08 -24.29 -3.52
CA VAL A 226 28.67 -23.20 -4.41
C VAL A 226 27.60 -22.43 -3.64
N VAL A 227 28.05 -21.47 -2.85
CA VAL A 227 27.20 -20.56 -2.08
C VAL A 227 26.47 -19.67 -3.08
N ASP A 228 25.15 -19.67 -2.92
CA ASP A 228 24.14 -18.80 -3.50
C ASP A 228 24.69 -17.58 -4.26
N GLU A 229 24.25 -17.46 -5.51
CA GLU A 229 24.24 -16.18 -6.22
C GLU A 229 23.71 -15.12 -5.26
N ILE A 230 24.61 -14.28 -4.76
CA ILE A 230 24.25 -13.05 -4.06
C ILE A 230 23.45 -12.26 -5.10
N GLU A 231 22.12 -12.16 -4.90
CA GLU A 231 21.26 -11.16 -5.55
C GLU A 231 21.80 -9.76 -5.18
N GLU A 232 22.90 -9.38 -5.83
CA GLU A 232 23.62 -8.13 -5.60
C GLU A 232 22.95 -7.06 -6.46
N ASP A 233 22.47 -6.00 -5.81
CA ASP A 233 22.15 -4.70 -6.40
C ASP A 233 21.00 -4.67 -7.44
N MET A 234 19.90 -5.40 -7.22
CA MET A 234 18.64 -5.09 -7.92
C MET A 234 18.13 -3.71 -7.46
N ILE A 235 18.27 -2.71 -8.33
CA ILE A 235 17.56 -1.43 -8.22
C ILE A 235 16.10 -1.76 -7.86
N PRO A 236 15.56 -1.28 -6.73
CA PRO A 236 14.17 -1.55 -6.36
C PRO A 236 13.24 -1.27 -7.55
N ASP A 237 12.31 -2.17 -7.86
CA ASP A 237 11.52 -2.10 -9.10
C ASP A 237 10.90 -0.72 -9.37
N TRP A 238 10.47 -0.02 -8.32
CA TRP A 238 9.89 1.33 -8.40
C TRP A 238 10.87 2.43 -8.89
N LEU A 239 12.18 2.15 -8.93
CA LEU A 239 13.26 2.97 -9.48
C LEU A 239 13.62 2.60 -10.93
N ILE A 240 12.85 1.73 -11.60
CA ILE A 240 13.06 1.39 -13.00
C ILE A 240 12.04 2.17 -13.85
N PRO A 241 12.45 3.12 -14.71
CA PRO A 241 11.51 3.90 -15.54
C PRO A 241 10.67 3.02 -16.47
N ASP A 242 11.24 1.91 -16.95
CA ASP A 242 10.53 0.96 -17.82
C ASP A 242 9.38 0.23 -17.12
N ARG A 243 9.33 0.25 -15.78
CA ARG A 243 8.20 -0.26 -14.99
C ARG A 243 6.92 0.52 -15.27
N TYR A 244 6.99 1.80 -15.65
CA TYR A 244 5.82 2.64 -15.87
C TYR A 244 5.12 2.39 -17.22
N LYS A 245 5.40 1.25 -17.87
CA LYS A 245 4.76 0.82 -19.11
C LYS A 245 3.48 0.05 -18.82
N VAL A 246 2.34 0.65 -19.17
CA VAL A 246 1.04 -0.04 -19.11
C VAL A 246 0.88 -0.92 -20.35
N HIS A 247 0.64 -2.21 -20.16
CA HIS A 247 0.37 -3.13 -21.26
C HIS A 247 -0.97 -2.81 -21.95
N LYS A 248 -0.98 -2.82 -23.29
CA LYS A 248 -2.21 -2.56 -24.09
C LYS A 248 -3.35 -3.53 -23.75
N ASP A 249 -3.02 -4.78 -23.43
CA ASP A 249 -4.00 -5.79 -23.00
C ASP A 249 -4.71 -5.37 -21.71
N THR A 250 -3.98 -4.87 -20.72
CA THR A 250 -4.53 -4.35 -19.46
C THR A 250 -5.54 -3.24 -19.70
N VAL A 251 -5.20 -2.29 -20.59
CA VAL A 251 -6.08 -1.18 -20.95
C VAL A 251 -7.37 -1.69 -21.59
N LEU A 252 -7.27 -2.59 -22.57
CA LEU A 252 -8.43 -3.16 -23.24
C LEU A 252 -9.30 -3.95 -22.27
N ARG A 253 -8.70 -4.78 -21.41
CA ARG A 253 -9.40 -5.56 -20.39
C ARG A 253 -10.13 -4.65 -19.43
N LEU A 254 -9.48 -3.61 -18.89
CA LEU A 254 -10.13 -2.68 -17.96
C LEU A 254 -11.32 -1.97 -18.61
N LYS A 255 -11.17 -1.50 -19.86
CA LYS A 255 -12.27 -0.88 -20.62
C LYS A 255 -13.44 -1.85 -20.83
N LEU A 256 -13.15 -3.07 -21.28
CA LEU A 256 -14.16 -4.09 -21.53
C LEU A 256 -14.89 -4.49 -20.24
N MET A 257 -14.15 -4.71 -19.15
CA MET A 257 -14.71 -5.05 -17.85
C MET A 257 -15.56 -3.90 -17.31
N ASN A 258 -15.11 -2.65 -17.43
CA ASN A 258 -15.91 -1.49 -17.01
C ASN A 258 -17.20 -1.35 -17.84
N ASP A 259 -17.13 -1.50 -19.17
CA ASP A 259 -18.30 -1.43 -20.06
C ASP A 259 -19.33 -2.54 -19.76
N LEU A 260 -18.87 -3.79 -19.61
CA LEU A 260 -19.74 -4.91 -19.24
C LEU A 260 -20.36 -4.70 -17.86
N PHE A 261 -19.59 -4.19 -16.89
CA PHE A 261 -20.12 -3.85 -15.57
C PHE A 261 -21.21 -2.76 -15.66
N ASN A 262 -21.00 -1.71 -16.44
CA ASN A 262 -21.99 -0.65 -16.64
C ASN A 262 -23.26 -1.17 -17.37
N LYS A 263 -23.13 -2.22 -18.18
CA LYS A 263 -24.25 -2.95 -18.79
C LYS A 263 -24.96 -3.94 -17.84
N GLY A 264 -24.57 -3.98 -16.57
CA GLY A 264 -25.21 -4.78 -15.53
C GLY A 264 -24.59 -6.15 -15.28
N TRP A 265 -23.46 -6.48 -15.92
CA TRP A 265 -22.75 -7.72 -15.62
C TRP A 265 -22.11 -7.63 -14.23
N ARG A 266 -22.18 -8.71 -13.47
CA ARG A 266 -21.67 -8.80 -12.10
C ARG A 266 -20.91 -10.11 -11.92
N TRP A 267 -19.60 -10.02 -11.75
CA TRP A 267 -18.70 -11.17 -11.49
C TRP A 267 -17.91 -11.00 -10.18
N PHE A 268 -18.17 -9.93 -9.43
CA PHE A 268 -17.72 -9.68 -8.06
C PHE A 268 -18.79 -8.89 -7.30
N THR A 269 -18.75 -8.93 -5.98
CA THR A 269 -19.66 -8.20 -5.09
C THR A 269 -19.20 -6.75 -4.92
N VAL A 270 -20.15 -5.82 -4.85
CA VAL A 270 -19.90 -4.38 -4.75
C VAL A 270 -20.63 -3.85 -3.52
N PRO A 271 -20.05 -2.92 -2.74
CA PRO A 271 -20.72 -2.38 -1.57
C PRO A 271 -22.07 -1.76 -1.95
N LYS A 272 -23.13 -2.08 -1.19
CA LYS A 272 -24.49 -1.53 -1.41
C LYS A 272 -24.57 0.00 -1.25
N SER A 273 -23.58 0.62 -0.59
CA SER A 273 -23.54 2.06 -0.31
C SER A 273 -22.99 2.90 -1.46
N SER A 274 -22.40 2.32 -2.50
CA SER A 274 -21.68 3.08 -3.53
C SER A 274 -22.57 3.81 -4.55
N HIS A 275 -23.88 3.59 -4.58
CA HIS A 275 -24.72 4.10 -5.68
C HIS A 275 -26.11 4.63 -5.24
N PRO A 276 -26.23 5.94 -4.98
CA PRO A 276 -27.46 6.68 -5.26
C PRO A 276 -27.46 7.33 -6.67
N HIS A 277 -26.30 7.46 -7.31
CA HIS A 277 -26.14 8.32 -8.50
C HIS A 277 -25.85 7.60 -9.83
N LEU A 278 -25.74 6.27 -9.84
CA LEU A 278 -25.60 5.49 -11.10
C LEU A 278 -26.90 4.79 -11.53
N VAL A 279 -28.01 5.08 -10.85
CA VAL A 279 -29.37 4.74 -11.29
C VAL A 279 -30.07 6.05 -11.64
N ASN A 280 -29.71 6.65 -12.78
CA ASN A 280 -30.56 7.57 -13.56
C ASN A 280 -29.75 8.15 -14.72
N SER A 281 -29.61 7.36 -15.78
CA SER A 281 -29.54 7.91 -17.13
C SER A 281 -30.25 6.91 -18.03
N VAL A 282 -31.35 7.41 -18.60
CA VAL A 282 -32.31 6.78 -19.50
C VAL A 282 -31.62 6.11 -20.68
#